data_AF-A0A7K0VTR9-F1
#
_entry.id   AF-A0A7K0VTR9-F1
#
_cell.length_a   1.000
_cell.length_b   1.000
_cell.length_c   1.000
_cell.angle_alpha   90.00
_cell.angle_beta   90.00
_cell.angle_gamma   90.00
#
_symmetry.space_group_name_H-M   'P 1'
#
loop_
_entity.id
_entity.type
_entity.pdbx_description
1 polymer ?
#
loop_
_entity_poly.entity_id
_entity_poly.type
_entity_poly.pdbx_seq_one_letter_code
_entity_poly.pdbx_strand_id
1 'polypeptide(L)' 'MLRSIRWYQSLRPNKPSPCRFFPSCSEYAHEAIEIHGSSRGGWLMIK' A
#
# COMPACT_ATOMS: atom_id res chain seq x y z
N MET A 1 -10.26 -3.95 0.41
CA MET A 1 -9.16 -2.97 0.45
C MET A 1 -7.84 -3.49 -0.11
N LEU A 2 -7.33 -4.63 0.36
CA LEU A 2 -6.07 -5.22 -0.16
C LEU A 2 -6.09 -5.59 -1.66
N ARG A 3 -7.26 -5.92 -2.23
CA ARG A 3 -7.39 -6.15 -3.68
C ARG A 3 -7.08 -4.90 -4.49
N SER A 4 -7.47 -3.71 -4.02
CA SER A 4 -7.23 -2.44 -4.72
C SER A 4 -5.74 -2.10 -4.75
N ILE A 5 -5.04 -2.31 -3.62
CA ILE A 5 -3.59 -2.08 -3.50
C ILE A 5 -2.83 -3.07 -4.39
N ARG A 6 -3.17 -4.36 -4.35
CA ARG A 6 -2.54 -5.37 -5.22
C ARG A 6 -2.83 -5.14 -6.70
N TRP A 7 -4.03 -4.67 -7.05
CA TRP A 7 -4.36 -4.33 -8.44
C TRP A 7 -3.54 -3.12 -8.91
N TYR A 8 -3.39 -2.09 -8.07
CA TYR A 8 -2.50 -0.95 -8.33
C TYR A 8 -1.03 -1.36 -8.49
N GLN A 9 -0.53 -2.23 -7.60
CA GLN A 9 0.84 -2.77 -7.69
C GLN A 9 1.03 -3.64 -8.94
N SER A 10 0.03 -4.46 -9.31
CA SER A 10 0.06 -5.29 -10.52
C SER A 10 0.03 -4.48 -11.82
N LEU A 11 -0.48 -3.24 -11.79
CA LEU A 11 -0.42 -2.30 -12.91
C LEU A 11 0.97 -1.64 -13.04
N ARG A 12 1.88 -1.85 -12.08
CA ARG A 12 3.25 -1.31 -12.04
C ARG A 12 4.35 -2.39 -12.01
N PRO A 13 4.38 -3.35 -12.95
CA PRO A 13 5.34 -4.45 -12.90
C PRO A 13 6.80 -4.07 -13.22
N ASN A 14 7.05 -3.01 -14.00
CA ASN A 14 8.39 -2.67 -14.52
C ASN A 14 8.76 -1.19 -14.38
N LYS A 15 8.13 -0.46 -13.45
CA LYS A 15 8.48 0.94 -13.20
C LYS A 15 9.26 1.00 -11.89
N PRO A 16 10.44 1.65 -11.85
CA PRO A 16 11.05 1.97 -10.58
C PRO A 16 10.02 2.72 -9.74
N SER A 17 9.93 2.35 -8.46
CA SER A 17 9.10 3.06 -7.51
C SER A 17 9.46 4.55 -7.60
N PRO A 18 8.50 5.44 -7.94
CA PRO A 18 8.78 6.88 -7.95
C PRO A 18 8.95 7.42 -6.52
N CYS A 19 8.67 6.59 -5.51
CA CYS A 19 8.86 6.94 -4.12
C CYS A 19 10.36 6.98 -3.82
N ARG A 20 10.84 8.17 -3.44
CA ARG A 20 12.17 8.38 -2.88
C ARG A 20 12.39 7.64 -1.55
N PHE A 21 11.30 7.35 -0.85
CA PHE A 21 11.29 6.65 0.42
C PHE A 21 10.97 5.18 0.19
N PHE A 22 11.79 4.31 0.80
CA PHE A 22 11.60 2.86 0.83
C PHE A 22 11.31 2.47 2.28
N PRO A 23 10.28 1.67 2.57
CA PRO A 23 9.30 1.07 1.64
C PRO A 23 8.33 2.09 1.02
N SER A 24 7.69 1.73 -0.09
CA SER A 24 6.72 2.59 -0.77
C SER A 24 5.46 2.83 0.07
N CYS A 25 4.72 3.92 -0.18
CA CYS A 25 3.45 4.19 0.48
C CYS A 25 2.40 3.08 0.27
N SER A 26 2.47 2.37 -0.86
CA SER A 26 1.59 1.22 -1.13
C SER A 26 1.98 -0.03 -0.34
N GLU A 27 3.27 -0.26 -0.10
CA GLU A 27 3.77 -1.32 0.79
C GLU A 27 3.44 -1.01 2.25
N TYR A 28 3.70 0.23 2.69
CA TYR A 28 3.37 0.65 4.05
C TYR A 28 1.88 0.47 4.36
N ALA A 29 1.03 0.77 3.39
CA ALA A 29 -0.39 0.53 3.50
C ALA A 29 -0.77 -0.96 3.54
N HIS A 30 -0.08 -1.80 2.76
CA HIS A 30 -0.29 -3.23 2.82
C HIS A 30 0.04 -3.76 4.23
N GLU A 31 1.19 -3.35 4.76
CA GLU A 31 1.65 -3.71 6.10
C GLU A 31 0.73 -3.16 7.19
N ALA A 32 0.30 -1.90 7.10
CA ALA A 32 -0.65 -1.31 8.03
C ALA A 32 -2.00 -2.04 8.04
N ILE A 33 -2.47 -2.53 6.89
CA ILE A 33 -3.71 -3.31 6.80
C ILE A 33 -3.53 -4.75 7.31
N GLU A 34 -2.36 -5.36 7.09
CA GLU A 34 -2.03 -6.66 7.68
C GLU A 34 -1.95 -6.60 9.20
N ILE A 35 -1.30 -5.57 9.75
CA ILE A 35 -1.07 -5.44 11.20
C ILE A 35 -2.31 -4.93 11.94
N HIS A 36 -3.01 -3.92 11.39
CA HIS A 36 -4.11 -3.24 12.08
C HIS A 36 -5.51 -3.64 11.58
N GLY A 37 -5.60 -4.47 10.53
CA GLY A 37 -6.85 -4.84 9.89
C GLY A 37 -7.38 -3.76 8.93
N SER A 38 -8.32 -4.13 8.06
CA SER A 38 -8.82 -3.25 6.99
C SER A 38 -9.53 -1.97 7.48
N SER A 39 -10.08 -1.95 8.69
CA SER A 39 -10.74 -0.76 9.24
C SER A 39 -9.74 0.28 9.73
N ARG A 40 -8.80 -0.14 10.59
CA ARG A 40 -7.83 0.76 11.23
C ARG A 40 -6.63 1.06 10.33
N GLY A 41 -6.16 0.07 9.57
CA GLY A 41 -5.13 0.25 8.54
C GLY A 41 -5.58 1.15 7.38
N GLY A 42 -6.88 1.12 7.03
CA GLY A 42 -7.44 2.03 6.02
C GLY A 42 -7.52 3.47 6.50
N TRP A 43 -7.90 3.66 7.76
CA TRP A 43 -7.95 4.98 8.37
C TRP A 43 -6.55 5.63 8.49
N LEU A 44 -5.53 4.82 8.81
CA LEU A 44 -4.13 5.25 8.83
C LEU A 44 -3.58 5.65 7.46
N MET A 45 -4.19 5.17 6.37
CA MET A 45 -3.75 5.45 5.00
C MET A 45 -4.39 6.72 4.41
N ILE A 46 -5.57 7.11 4.90
CA ILE A 46 -6.29 8.32 4.49
C ILE A 46 -5.77 9.56 5.24
N LYS A 47 -5.16 9.36 6.42
CA LYS A 47 -4.64 10.40 7.29
C LYS A 47 -3.23 10.81 6.92
#